data_AF-A0A2V8WVA4-F1
#
_entry.id   AF-A0A2V8WVA4-F1
#
_cell.length_a   1.000
_cell.length_b   1.000
_cell.length_c   1.000
_cell.angle_alpha   90.00
_cell.angle_beta   90.00
_cell.angle_gamma   90.00
#
_symmetry.space_group_name_H-M   'P 1'
#
loop_
_entity.id
_entity.type
_entity.pdbx_description
1 polymer ?
#
loop_
_entity_poly.entity_id
_entity_poly.type
_entity_poly.pdbx_seq_one_letter_code
_entity_poly.pdbx_strand_id
1 'polypeptide(L)'
;MTPATAKETETVSLVNISTEKWPPRHRTYFGSLEVRSPESGETYAITPIRGCTGVMDLGDKRIMEYRITAREIAEDVAREINGDSGEGSFHGVFVAAGPEPTEAELADARQRLEEFQRRLVAAADLEWERTKNPMFITDLERRAARQLGLEKPWLYDPKPLADCPVCAEKIKPGVAVCRSCGAILDREKAAQYGLVVPGRKERAKIPEPQNETAKP
;
A
#
# COMPACT_ATOMS: atom_id res chain seq x y z
N MET A 1 -13.60 -54.28 -16.84
CA MET A 1 -13.50 -53.41 -15.65
C MET A 1 -12.85 -52.12 -16.09
N THR A 2 -13.66 -51.10 -16.32
CA THR A 2 -13.24 -49.77 -16.75
C THR A 2 -12.68 -49.04 -15.54
N PRO A 3 -11.45 -48.50 -15.57
CA PRO A 3 -10.99 -47.64 -14.48
C PRO A 3 -11.83 -46.36 -14.53
N ALA A 4 -12.43 -46.01 -13.40
CA ALA A 4 -13.12 -44.75 -13.20
C ALA A 4 -12.11 -43.61 -13.33
N THR A 5 -12.09 -42.96 -14.48
CA THR A 5 -11.32 -41.73 -14.71
C THR A 5 -11.93 -40.65 -13.83
N ALA A 6 -11.28 -40.34 -12.72
CA ALA A 6 -11.55 -39.11 -11.99
C ALA A 6 -11.39 -37.96 -12.98
N LYS A 7 -12.47 -37.22 -13.23
CA LYS A 7 -12.39 -35.93 -13.93
C LYS A 7 -11.60 -34.99 -13.02
N GLU A 8 -10.28 -34.95 -13.18
CA GLU A 8 -9.48 -33.85 -12.70
C GLU A 8 -10.10 -32.57 -13.26
N THR A 9 -10.53 -31.65 -12.40
CA THR A 9 -10.85 -30.29 -12.81
C THR A 9 -9.61 -29.72 -13.49
N GLU A 10 -9.69 -29.49 -14.81
CA GLU A 10 -8.59 -28.96 -15.65
C GLU A 10 -8.07 -27.59 -15.16
N THR A 11 -8.79 -26.97 -14.25
CA THR A 11 -8.52 -25.64 -13.71
C THR A 11 -8.42 -25.67 -12.19
N VAL A 12 -7.42 -24.99 -11.66
CA VAL A 12 -7.20 -24.79 -10.22
C VAL A 12 -7.23 -23.29 -9.91
N SER A 13 -7.80 -22.93 -8.76
CA SER A 13 -7.92 -21.54 -8.32
C SER A 13 -6.72 -21.11 -7.49
N LEU A 14 -5.90 -20.21 -8.05
CA LEU A 14 -4.87 -19.49 -7.32
C LEU A 14 -5.49 -18.24 -6.68
N VAL A 15 -5.40 -18.14 -5.37
CA VAL A 15 -6.04 -17.08 -4.59
C VAL A 15 -5.00 -16.11 -4.08
N ASN A 16 -5.27 -14.82 -4.24
CA ASN A 16 -4.45 -13.74 -3.70
C ASN A 16 -5.29 -12.89 -2.74
N ILE A 17 -4.87 -12.81 -1.48
CA ILE A 17 -5.51 -11.99 -0.44
C ILE A 17 -4.79 -10.65 -0.21
N SER A 18 -3.64 -10.41 -0.84
CA SER A 18 -2.91 -9.15 -0.70
C SER A 18 -3.24 -8.19 -1.85
N THR A 19 -3.28 -6.89 -1.54
CA THR A 19 -3.47 -5.84 -2.54
C THR A 19 -2.23 -5.60 -3.41
N GLU A 20 -1.22 -6.46 -3.29
CA GLU A 20 0.05 -6.32 -3.99
C GLU A 20 -0.11 -6.75 -5.45
N LYS A 21 0.36 -5.90 -6.36
CA LYS A 21 0.44 -6.21 -7.79
C LYS A 21 1.78 -6.86 -8.07
N TRP A 22 1.73 -8.08 -8.59
CA TRP A 22 2.90 -8.85 -8.94
C TRP A 22 3.25 -8.64 -10.42
N PRO A 23 4.54 -8.53 -10.77
CA PRO A 23 4.92 -8.56 -12.17
C PRO A 23 4.48 -9.88 -12.80
N PRO A 24 4.11 -9.89 -14.09
CA PRO A 24 3.75 -11.12 -14.78
C PRO A 24 4.88 -12.15 -14.68
N ARG A 25 4.53 -13.39 -14.36
CA ARG A 25 5.49 -14.48 -14.20
C ARG A 25 5.66 -15.19 -15.53
N HIS A 26 6.88 -15.16 -16.04
CA HIS A 26 7.24 -15.80 -17.30
C HIS A 26 7.70 -17.24 -17.05
N ARG A 27 7.11 -18.18 -17.79
CA ARG A 27 7.52 -19.59 -17.84
C ARG A 27 7.60 -20.08 -19.27
N THR A 28 8.49 -21.05 -19.49
CA THR A 28 8.76 -21.64 -20.80
C THR A 28 7.52 -22.31 -21.42
N TYR A 29 6.59 -22.82 -20.60
CA TYR A 29 5.51 -23.72 -21.04
C TYR A 29 4.14 -23.05 -21.20
N PHE A 30 3.90 -21.88 -20.60
CA PHE A 30 2.63 -21.15 -20.71
C PHE A 30 2.79 -19.64 -20.94
N GLY A 31 4.02 -19.16 -21.18
CA GLY A 31 4.29 -17.75 -21.47
C GLY A 31 4.19 -16.88 -20.21
N SER A 32 3.43 -15.81 -20.29
CA SER A 32 3.28 -14.80 -19.23
C SER A 32 1.97 -15.02 -18.46
N LEU A 33 2.07 -15.26 -17.15
CA LEU A 33 0.92 -15.38 -16.25
C LEU A 33 0.84 -14.16 -15.32
N GLU A 34 -0.29 -13.46 -15.35
CA GLU A 34 -0.59 -12.38 -14.41
C GLU A 34 -1.45 -12.94 -13.26
N VAL A 35 -0.95 -12.81 -12.03
CA VAL A 35 -1.72 -13.14 -10.82
C VAL A 35 -2.57 -11.95 -10.45
N ARG A 36 -3.89 -12.14 -10.44
CA ARG A 36 -4.85 -11.10 -10.11
C ARG A 36 -4.69 -10.67 -8.64
N SER A 37 -4.90 -9.39 -8.40
CA SER A 37 -4.97 -8.81 -7.06
C SER A 37 -6.40 -8.32 -6.81
N PRO A 38 -6.91 -8.41 -5.57
CA PRO A 38 -8.24 -7.92 -5.22
C PRO A 38 -8.39 -6.43 -5.55
N GLU A 39 -9.53 -6.06 -6.14
CA GLU A 39 -9.86 -4.66 -6.36
C GLU A 39 -10.23 -3.96 -5.04
N SER A 40 -10.33 -2.61 -5.08
CA SER A 40 -10.66 -1.82 -3.89
C SER A 40 -12.03 -2.21 -3.31
N GLY A 41 -12.03 -3.03 -2.26
CA GLY A 41 -13.24 -3.49 -1.56
C GLY A 41 -13.48 -5.00 -1.67
N GLU A 42 -12.70 -5.71 -2.49
CA GLU A 42 -12.72 -7.17 -2.56
C GLU A 42 -11.82 -7.79 -1.49
N THR A 43 -12.24 -8.95 -0.98
CA THR A 43 -11.52 -9.67 0.09
C THR A 43 -10.41 -10.58 -0.43
N TYR A 44 -10.52 -11.02 -1.68
CA TYR A 44 -9.54 -11.88 -2.37
C TYR A 44 -9.77 -11.81 -3.88
N ALA A 45 -8.73 -12.13 -4.66
CA ALA A 45 -8.83 -12.35 -6.10
C ALA A 45 -8.51 -13.80 -6.46
N ILE A 46 -9.24 -14.33 -7.44
CA ILE A 46 -9.01 -15.68 -7.99
C ILE A 46 -8.42 -15.58 -9.39
N THR A 47 -7.32 -16.28 -9.60
CA THR A 47 -6.69 -16.50 -10.91
C THR A 47 -6.84 -17.97 -11.29
N PRO A 48 -7.62 -18.30 -12.34
CA PRO A 48 -7.76 -19.68 -12.78
C PRO A 48 -6.49 -20.14 -13.52
N ILE A 49 -5.86 -21.19 -13.01
CA ILE A 49 -4.66 -21.80 -13.59
C ILE A 49 -5.05 -23.07 -14.32
N ARG A 50 -4.46 -23.30 -15.50
CA ARG A 50 -4.65 -24.50 -16.32
C ARG A 50 -3.37 -25.31 -16.38
N GLY A 51 -3.51 -26.63 -16.42
CA GLY A 51 -2.38 -27.52 -16.72
C GLY A 51 -1.89 -27.33 -18.15
N CYS A 52 -0.66 -27.74 -18.41
CA CYS A 52 -0.09 -27.72 -19.75
C CYS A 52 0.75 -28.96 -20.03
N THR A 53 0.92 -29.26 -21.31
CA THR A 53 1.84 -30.30 -21.77
C THR A 53 3.12 -29.63 -22.23
N GLY A 54 4.22 -29.96 -21.56
CA GLY A 54 5.56 -29.57 -21.95
C GLY A 54 6.18 -30.60 -22.89
N VAL A 55 7.14 -30.14 -23.67
CA VAL A 55 7.89 -30.97 -24.61
C VAL A 55 9.37 -30.86 -24.24
N MET A 56 10.03 -32.00 -24.04
CA MET A 56 11.45 -32.08 -23.77
C MET A 56 12.15 -32.76 -24.94
N ASP A 57 13.10 -32.06 -25.55
CA ASP A 57 13.99 -32.64 -26.57
C ASP A 57 15.11 -33.40 -25.86
N LEU A 58 15.16 -34.70 -26.06
CA LEU A 58 16.16 -35.60 -25.48
C LEU A 58 17.35 -35.84 -26.43
N GLY A 59 17.42 -35.15 -27.57
CA GLY A 59 18.39 -35.40 -28.63
C GLY A 59 17.98 -36.58 -29.52
N ASP A 60 18.72 -36.81 -30.61
CA ASP A 60 18.49 -37.92 -31.55
C ASP A 60 17.04 -38.02 -32.07
N LYS A 61 16.39 -36.87 -32.28
CA LYS A 61 14.98 -36.74 -32.70
C LYS A 61 13.97 -37.37 -31.72
N ARG A 62 14.36 -37.58 -30.47
CA ARG A 62 13.47 -38.09 -29.42
C ARG A 62 12.85 -36.93 -28.69
N ILE A 63 11.53 -36.87 -28.78
CA ILE A 63 10.72 -35.91 -28.08
C ILE A 63 9.99 -36.65 -26.96
N MET A 64 10.08 -36.14 -25.74
CA MET A 64 9.32 -36.63 -24.59
C MET A 64 8.32 -35.58 -24.17
N GLU A 65 7.04 -35.94 -24.21
CA GLU A 65 5.96 -35.12 -23.65
C GLU A 65 5.86 -35.38 -22.15
N TYR A 66 5.76 -34.31 -21.37
CA TYR A 66 5.47 -34.39 -19.96
C TYR A 66 4.29 -33.49 -19.62
N ARG A 67 3.38 -33.99 -18.78
CA ARG A 67 2.20 -33.25 -18.34
C ARG A 67 2.52 -32.54 -17.03
N ILE A 68 2.26 -31.24 -16.98
CA ILE A 68 2.27 -30.46 -15.75
C ILE A 68 0.81 -30.17 -15.38
N THR A 69 0.40 -30.59 -14.19
CA THR A 69 -0.96 -30.38 -13.71
C THR A 69 -1.21 -28.91 -13.36
N ALA A 70 -2.48 -28.48 -13.41
CA ALA A 70 -2.87 -27.13 -13.01
C ALA A 70 -2.46 -26.80 -11.55
N ARG A 71 -2.50 -27.83 -10.69
CA ARG A 71 -2.14 -27.72 -9.28
C ARG A 71 -0.64 -27.49 -9.11
N GLU A 72 0.21 -28.25 -9.78
CA GLU A 72 1.68 -28.08 -9.73
C GLU A 72 2.09 -26.67 -10.19
N ILE A 73 1.47 -26.17 -11.26
CA ILE A 73 1.72 -24.81 -11.75
C ILE A 73 1.28 -23.78 -10.70
N ALA A 74 0.07 -23.92 -10.16
CA ALA A 74 -0.45 -22.98 -9.16
C ALA A 74 0.42 -22.97 -7.88
N GLU A 75 0.86 -24.14 -7.42
CA GLU A 75 1.72 -24.27 -6.23
C GLU A 75 3.12 -23.71 -6.47
N ASP A 76 3.69 -23.91 -7.67
CA ASP A 76 4.98 -23.32 -8.06
C ASP A 76 4.90 -21.79 -8.09
N VAL A 77 3.85 -21.24 -8.71
CA VAL A 77 3.62 -19.78 -8.75
C VAL A 77 3.40 -19.21 -7.36
N ALA A 78 2.60 -19.87 -6.51
CA ALA A 78 2.39 -19.46 -5.13
C ALA A 78 3.71 -19.49 -4.33
N ARG A 79 4.55 -20.51 -4.52
CA ARG A 79 5.85 -20.63 -3.86
C ARG A 79 6.80 -19.52 -4.30
N GLU A 80 6.88 -19.23 -5.59
CA GLU A 80 7.72 -18.16 -6.13
C GLU A 80 7.31 -16.80 -5.54
N ILE A 81 6.02 -16.45 -5.62
CA ILE A 81 5.53 -15.16 -5.11
C ILE A 81 5.77 -15.06 -3.60
N ASN A 82 5.45 -16.11 -2.84
CA ASN A 82 5.66 -16.09 -1.41
C ASN A 82 7.14 -16.07 -1.04
N GLY A 83 8.05 -16.56 -1.89
CA GLY A 83 9.50 -16.58 -1.64
C GLY A 83 10.26 -15.34 -2.14
N ASP A 84 9.60 -14.39 -2.81
CA ASP A 84 10.22 -13.19 -3.41
C ASP A 84 10.97 -12.34 -2.36
N SER A 85 10.49 -12.35 -1.11
CA SER A 85 11.11 -11.64 0.02
C SER A 85 12.02 -12.51 0.92
N GLY A 86 12.35 -13.73 0.51
CA GLY A 86 13.28 -14.61 1.22
C GLY A 86 12.65 -15.85 1.86
N GLU A 87 13.41 -16.50 2.75
CA GLU A 87 12.96 -17.74 3.39
C GLU A 87 11.86 -17.46 4.43
N GLY A 88 10.76 -18.22 4.34
CA GLY A 88 9.65 -18.10 5.27
C GLY A 88 8.79 -16.83 5.09
N SER A 89 8.92 -16.13 3.96
CA SER A 89 8.00 -15.07 3.59
C SER A 89 6.66 -15.62 3.09
N PHE A 90 5.62 -14.82 3.26
CA PHE A 90 4.28 -15.17 2.83
C PHE A 90 3.53 -13.89 2.44
N HIS A 91 3.25 -13.76 1.15
CA HIS A 91 2.65 -12.57 0.54
C HIS A 91 1.13 -12.70 0.31
N GLY A 92 0.51 -13.71 0.91
CA GLY A 92 -0.93 -13.92 0.82
C GLY A 92 -1.40 -14.61 -0.47
N VAL A 93 -0.51 -15.35 -1.14
CA VAL A 93 -0.89 -16.14 -2.32
C VAL A 93 -0.94 -17.62 -1.95
N PHE A 94 -2.05 -18.29 -2.24
CA PHE A 94 -2.22 -19.72 -1.95
C PHE A 94 -3.12 -20.42 -2.98
N VAL A 95 -3.11 -21.74 -2.99
CA VAL A 95 -3.92 -22.55 -3.89
C VAL A 95 -5.13 -23.09 -3.14
N ALA A 96 -6.34 -22.78 -3.62
CA ALA A 96 -7.57 -23.28 -3.01
C ALA A 96 -7.75 -24.78 -3.28
N ALA A 97 -8.38 -25.50 -2.35
CA ALA A 97 -8.77 -26.89 -2.57
C ALA A 97 -9.86 -27.03 -3.64
N GLY A 98 -10.76 -26.04 -3.74
CA GLY A 98 -11.89 -26.00 -4.67
C GLY A 98 -11.81 -24.87 -5.70
N PRO A 99 -12.89 -24.68 -6.49
CA PRO A 99 -13.00 -23.55 -7.43
C PRO A 99 -13.06 -22.20 -6.70
N GLU A 100 -13.56 -22.18 -5.47
CA GLU A 100 -13.60 -21.01 -4.59
C GLU A 100 -12.91 -21.36 -3.27
N PRO A 101 -12.20 -20.40 -2.64
CA PRO A 101 -11.61 -20.62 -1.33
C PRO A 101 -12.69 -20.71 -0.25
N THR A 102 -12.45 -21.59 0.71
CA THR A 102 -13.27 -21.66 1.93
C THR A 102 -12.89 -20.56 2.91
N GLU A 103 -13.81 -20.17 3.78
CA GLU A 103 -13.52 -19.17 4.83
C GLU A 103 -12.39 -19.64 5.76
N ALA A 104 -12.27 -20.95 5.99
CA ALA A 104 -11.17 -21.52 6.78
C ALA A 104 -9.80 -21.33 6.10
N GLU A 105 -9.71 -21.54 4.78
CA GLU A 105 -8.48 -21.30 4.02
C GLU A 105 -8.12 -19.80 4.00
N LEU A 106 -9.12 -18.92 3.85
CA LEU A 106 -8.92 -17.48 3.91
C LEU A 106 -8.43 -17.03 5.29
N ALA A 107 -8.99 -17.58 6.36
CA ALA A 107 -8.58 -17.28 7.73
C ALA A 107 -7.13 -17.74 8.00
N ASP A 108 -6.77 -18.97 7.60
CA ASP A 108 -5.40 -19.49 7.71
C ASP A 108 -4.40 -18.63 6.93
N ALA A 109 -4.73 -18.29 5.68
CA ALA A 109 -3.88 -17.44 4.85
C ALA A 109 -3.71 -16.04 5.46
N ARG A 110 -4.78 -15.44 5.98
CA ARG A 110 -4.71 -14.14 6.67
C ARG A 110 -3.83 -14.21 7.91
N GLN A 111 -3.97 -15.26 8.72
CA GLN A 111 -3.13 -15.45 9.90
C GLN A 111 -1.65 -15.54 9.52
N ARG A 112 -1.30 -16.35 8.52
CA ARG A 112 0.08 -16.50 8.05
C ARG A 112 0.66 -15.20 7.50
N LEU A 113 -0.16 -14.41 6.78
CA LEU A 113 0.22 -13.09 6.28
C LEU A 113 0.48 -12.11 7.43
N GLU A 114 -0.42 -12.09 8.43
CA GLU A 114 -0.27 -11.24 9.60
C GLU A 114 0.98 -11.61 10.41
N GLU A 115 1.25 -12.90 10.62
CA GLU A 115 2.45 -13.39 11.29
C GLU A 115 3.74 -12.98 10.55
N PHE A 116 3.73 -13.03 9.21
CA PHE A 116 4.84 -12.53 8.41
C PHE A 116 5.01 -11.01 8.54
N GLN A 117 3.94 -10.24 8.44
CA GLN A 117 3.97 -8.78 8.61
C GLN A 117 4.48 -8.39 10.01
N ARG A 118 4.05 -9.10 11.07
CA ARG A 118 4.52 -8.87 12.43
C ARG A 118 6.04 -9.10 12.56
N ARG A 119 6.57 -10.13 11.90
CA ARG A 119 8.02 -10.40 11.84
C ARG A 119 8.77 -9.26 11.15
N LEU A 120 8.26 -8.75 10.03
CA LEU A 120 8.84 -7.60 9.32
C LEU A 120 8.87 -6.35 10.21
N VAL A 121 7.76 -6.03 10.87
CA VAL A 121 7.68 -4.87 11.77
C VAL A 121 8.65 -5.01 12.95
N ALA A 122 8.79 -6.21 13.52
CA ALA A 122 9.74 -6.46 14.60
C ALA A 122 11.20 -6.29 14.15
N ALA A 123 11.54 -6.72 12.92
CA ALA A 123 12.86 -6.49 12.34
C ALA A 123 13.13 -4.99 12.14
N ALA A 124 12.16 -4.24 11.62
CA ALA A 124 12.27 -2.79 11.45
C ALA A 124 12.38 -2.04 12.78
N ASP A 125 11.66 -2.48 13.83
CA ASP A 125 11.76 -1.91 15.17
C ASP A 125 13.18 -2.09 15.75
N LEU A 126 13.77 -3.27 15.60
CA LEU A 126 15.14 -3.55 16.03
C LEU A 126 16.15 -2.66 15.29
N GLU A 127 15.99 -2.52 13.98
CA GLU A 127 16.86 -1.68 13.16
C GLU A 127 16.72 -0.18 13.51
N TRP A 128 15.51 0.25 13.83
CA TRP A 128 15.23 1.60 14.33
C TRP A 128 15.87 1.86 15.70
N GLU A 129 15.83 0.89 16.61
CA GLU A 129 16.51 0.99 17.90
C GLU A 129 18.02 1.15 17.75
N ARG A 130 18.61 0.43 16.79
CA ARG A 130 20.05 0.45 16.51
C ARG A 130 20.53 1.75 15.87
N THR A 131 19.81 2.26 14.88
CA THR A 131 20.32 3.34 14.00
C THR A 131 19.56 4.66 14.13
N LYS A 132 18.28 4.62 14.55
CA LYS A 132 17.33 5.74 14.47
C LYS A 132 17.29 6.41 13.09
N ASN A 133 17.67 5.68 12.04
CA ASN A 133 17.71 6.19 10.68
C ASN A 133 16.64 5.47 9.84
N PRO A 134 15.62 6.19 9.36
CA PRO A 134 14.53 5.57 8.61
C PRO A 134 14.99 5.00 7.27
N MET A 135 16.17 5.36 6.75
CA MET A 135 16.69 4.86 5.47
C MET A 135 17.02 3.36 5.47
N PHE A 136 17.28 2.75 6.64
CA PHE A 136 17.55 1.32 6.73
C PHE A 136 16.28 0.45 6.76
N ILE A 137 15.11 1.08 6.82
CA ILE A 137 13.84 0.38 6.86
C ILE A 137 13.29 0.30 5.44
N THR A 138 12.97 -0.91 5.00
CA THR A 138 12.51 -1.22 3.66
C THR A 138 11.05 -0.79 3.46
N ASP A 139 10.65 -0.59 2.20
CA ASP A 139 9.25 -0.29 1.88
C ASP A 139 8.31 -1.45 2.24
N LEU A 140 8.82 -2.69 2.21
CA LEU A 140 8.08 -3.88 2.62
C LEU A 140 7.70 -3.81 4.10
N GLU A 141 8.64 -3.44 4.98
CA GLU A 141 8.40 -3.28 6.42
C GLU A 141 7.43 -2.13 6.71
N ARG A 142 7.56 -1.00 6.00
CA ARG A 142 6.60 0.11 6.12
C ARG A 142 5.20 -0.29 5.68
N ARG A 143 5.09 -1.04 4.59
CA ARG A 143 3.80 -1.54 4.10
C ARG A 143 3.17 -2.51 5.09
N ALA A 144 3.95 -3.42 5.65
CA ALA A 144 3.49 -4.35 6.69
C ALA A 144 2.93 -3.59 7.90
N ALA A 145 3.65 -2.57 8.40
CA ALA A 145 3.14 -1.74 9.50
C ALA A 145 1.84 -1.00 9.15
N ARG A 146 1.70 -0.47 7.92
CA ARG A 146 0.45 0.16 7.46
C ARG A 146 -0.71 -0.83 7.39
N GLN A 147 -0.46 -2.04 6.88
CA GLN A 147 -1.49 -3.09 6.77
C GLN A 147 -1.95 -3.58 8.16
N LEU A 148 -1.04 -3.61 9.13
CA LEU A 148 -1.36 -3.90 10.54
C LEU A 148 -1.97 -2.70 11.30
N GLY A 149 -2.09 -1.52 10.67
CA GLY A 149 -2.62 -0.32 11.31
C GLY A 149 -1.74 0.24 12.42
N LEU A 150 -0.42 -0.01 12.38
CA LEU A 150 0.52 0.41 13.41
C LEU A 150 1.10 1.80 13.09
N GLU A 151 1.06 2.68 14.07
CA GLU A 151 1.78 3.96 14.03
C GLU A 151 3.17 3.78 14.62
N LYS A 152 4.21 3.99 13.81
CA LYS A 152 5.62 3.82 14.22
C LYS A 152 6.44 5.07 13.90
N PRO A 153 7.41 5.47 14.74
CA PRO A 153 8.22 6.68 14.52
C PRO A 153 9.00 6.65 13.20
N TRP A 154 9.37 5.46 12.74
CA TRP A 154 10.08 5.24 11.49
C TRP A 154 9.17 5.10 10.26
N LEU A 155 7.86 5.07 10.47
CA LEU A 155 6.86 5.17 9.41
C LEU A 155 6.77 6.63 8.99
N TYR A 156 7.86 7.12 8.40
CA TYR A 156 7.98 8.48 7.93
C TYR A 156 6.99 8.69 6.79
N ASP A 157 5.91 9.40 7.08
CA ASP A 157 4.96 9.87 6.08
C ASP A 157 5.26 11.36 5.83
N PRO A 158 5.98 11.70 4.74
CA PRO A 158 6.26 13.09 4.42
C PRO A 158 4.94 13.82 4.16
N LYS A 159 4.47 14.57 5.16
CA LYS A 159 3.32 15.45 4.97
C LYS A 159 3.67 16.45 3.88
N PRO A 160 2.87 16.56 2.81
CA PRO A 160 3.17 17.48 1.72
C PRO A 160 3.30 18.90 2.28
N LEU A 161 4.41 19.54 1.97
CA LEU A 161 4.63 20.95 2.28
C LEU A 161 3.80 21.77 1.31
N ALA A 162 3.06 22.75 1.82
CA ALA A 162 2.33 23.71 1.00
C ALA A 162 3.29 24.80 0.51
N ASP A 163 2.95 25.46 -0.60
CA ASP A 163 3.69 26.62 -1.07
C ASP A 163 3.14 27.88 -0.41
N CYS A 164 4.04 28.76 0.05
CA CYS A 164 3.64 30.08 0.51
C CYS A 164 3.06 30.87 -0.68
N PRO A 165 1.83 31.42 -0.58
CA PRO A 165 1.21 32.16 -1.68
C PRO A 165 1.93 33.46 -2.05
N VAL A 166 2.87 33.93 -1.23
CA VAL A 166 3.59 35.20 -1.44
C VAL A 166 4.99 34.99 -2.00
N CYS A 167 5.77 34.07 -1.42
CA CYS A 167 7.18 33.88 -1.79
C CYS A 167 7.49 32.48 -2.35
N ALA A 168 6.47 31.63 -2.52
CA ALA A 168 6.59 30.26 -3.03
C ALA A 168 7.54 29.33 -2.24
N GLU A 169 7.89 29.69 -0.99
CA GLU A 169 8.68 28.82 -0.12
C GLU A 169 7.84 27.63 0.37
N LYS A 170 8.47 26.45 0.49
CA LYS A 170 7.84 25.25 1.06
C LYS A 170 7.61 25.42 2.57
N ILE A 171 6.35 25.49 2.98
CA ILE A 171 5.92 25.67 4.37
C ILE A 171 5.14 24.45 4.86
N LYS A 172 5.19 24.19 6.16
CA LYS A 172 4.30 23.20 6.78
C LYS A 172 2.85 23.73 6.68
N PRO A 173 1.87 22.88 6.33
CA PRO A 173 0.47 23.30 6.29
C PRO A 173 0.03 23.78 7.68
N GLY A 174 -0.76 24.86 7.72
CA GLY A 174 -1.32 25.42 8.95
C GLY A 174 -0.40 26.36 9.75
N VAL A 175 0.69 26.85 9.15
CA VAL A 175 1.56 27.87 9.76
C VAL A 175 0.91 29.26 9.68
N ALA A 176 0.96 30.03 10.77
CA ALA A 176 0.34 31.36 10.87
C ALA A 176 1.08 32.44 10.05
N VAL A 177 2.41 32.39 10.05
CA VAL A 177 3.28 33.37 9.41
C VAL A 177 4.41 32.66 8.66
N CYS A 178 4.65 33.03 7.41
CA CYS A 178 5.73 32.49 6.62
C CYS A 178 7.10 32.84 7.23
N ARG A 179 7.98 31.84 7.40
CA ARG A 179 9.33 32.05 7.95
C ARG A 179 10.23 32.89 7.04
N SER A 180 10.07 32.75 5.72
CA SER A 180 10.97 33.39 4.74
C SER A 180 10.58 34.83 4.43
N CYS A 181 9.29 35.11 4.21
CA CYS A 181 8.83 36.44 3.82
C CYS A 181 8.01 37.18 4.89
N GLY A 182 7.68 36.53 6.01
CA GLY A 182 6.90 37.15 7.09
C GLY A 182 5.41 37.37 6.76
N ALA A 183 4.92 36.89 5.61
CA ALA A 183 3.51 37.02 5.26
C ALA A 183 2.61 36.28 6.26
N ILE A 184 1.53 36.93 6.71
CA ILE A 184 0.50 36.32 7.54
C ILE A 184 -0.39 35.45 6.64
N LEU A 185 -0.31 34.14 6.83
CA LEU A 185 -1.03 33.15 6.03
C LEU A 185 -2.37 32.77 6.67
N ASP A 186 -2.42 32.78 7.99
CA ASP A 186 -3.62 32.50 8.78
C ASP A 186 -3.74 33.58 9.86
N ARG A 187 -4.69 34.52 9.64
CA ARG A 187 -4.90 35.66 10.53
C ARG A 187 -5.49 35.25 11.88
N GLU A 188 -6.26 34.17 11.95
CA GLU A 188 -6.89 33.72 13.19
C GLU A 188 -5.84 33.12 14.12
N LYS A 189 -4.99 32.23 13.60
CA LYS A 189 -3.83 31.76 14.37
C LYS A 189 -2.88 32.90 14.71
N ALA A 190 -2.60 33.79 13.76
CA ALA A 190 -1.68 34.89 14.03
C ALA A 190 -2.23 35.83 15.14
N ALA A 191 -3.55 36.05 15.22
CA ALA A 191 -4.18 36.76 16.33
C ALA A 191 -4.13 35.98 17.65
N GLN A 192 -4.35 34.66 17.64
CA GLN A 192 -4.25 33.80 18.83
C GLN A 192 -2.87 33.88 19.50
N TYR A 193 -1.81 33.97 18.70
CA TYR A 193 -0.44 34.09 19.19
C TYR A 193 0.04 35.55 19.31
N GLY A 194 -0.85 36.54 19.18
CA GLY A 194 -0.52 37.97 19.36
C GLY A 194 0.35 38.58 18.26
N LEU A 195 0.50 37.91 17.11
CA LEU A 195 1.27 38.37 15.95
C LEU A 195 0.52 39.41 15.11
N VAL A 196 -0.79 39.54 15.32
CA VAL A 196 -1.63 40.58 14.72
C VAL A 196 -2.46 41.21 15.82
N VAL A 197 -2.43 42.54 15.92
CA VAL A 197 -3.33 43.27 16.81
C VAL A 197 -4.73 43.20 16.19
N PRO A 198 -5.74 42.61 16.87
CA PRO A 198 -7.10 42.62 16.34
C PRO A 198 -7.54 44.07 16.18
N GLY A 199 -8.05 44.38 15.00
CA GLY A 199 -8.32 45.70 14.46
C GLY A 199 -8.48 46.83 15.48
N ARG A 200 -7.64 47.87 15.32
CA ARG A 200 -8.00 49.22 15.74
C ARG A 200 -9.29 49.57 15.00
N LYS A 201 -10.45 49.36 15.64
CA LYS A 201 -11.73 49.87 15.14
C LYS A 201 -11.49 51.35 14.81
N GLU A 202 -11.67 51.72 13.54
CA GLU A 202 -11.66 53.12 13.12
C GLU A 202 -12.54 53.89 14.09
N ARG A 203 -11.93 54.82 14.82
CA ARG A 203 -12.67 55.77 15.66
C ARG A 203 -13.63 56.51 14.74
N ALA A 204 -14.93 56.28 14.94
CA ALA A 204 -15.99 57.02 14.29
C ALA A 204 -15.68 58.53 14.40
N LYS A 205 -15.68 59.21 13.25
CA LYS A 205 -15.60 60.67 13.14
C LYS A 205 -16.74 61.26 13.99
N ILE A 206 -16.39 62.02 15.02
CA ILE A 206 -17.34 62.83 15.78
C ILE A 206 -17.85 63.94 14.83
N PRO A 207 -19.16 64.10 14.61
CA PRO A 207 -19.67 65.21 13.80
C PRO A 207 -19.48 66.54 14.56
N GLU A 208 -19.01 67.58 13.85
CA GLU A 208 -18.81 68.93 14.37
C GLU A 208 -20.13 69.56 14.84
N PRO A 209 -20.14 70.30 15.96
CA PRO A 209 -21.33 71.01 16.41
C PRO A 209 -21.55 72.27 15.56
N GLN A 210 -22.77 72.40 15.03
CA GLN A 210 -23.23 73.61 14.35
C GLN A 210 -23.35 74.75 15.37
N ASN A 211 -22.62 75.84 15.14
CA ASN A 211 -22.66 77.02 15.97
C ASN A 211 -23.76 77.96 15.44
N GLU A 212 -24.90 77.98 16.13
CA GLU A 212 -25.89 79.07 16.03
C GLU A 212 -25.32 80.33 16.67
N THR A 213 -25.16 81.40 15.89
CA THR A 213 -25.15 82.76 16.42
C THR A 213 -26.00 83.65 15.53
N ALA A 214 -27.27 83.73 15.91
CA ALA A 214 -28.13 84.86 15.64
C ALA A 214 -27.61 86.10 16.40
N LYS A 215 -27.62 87.27 15.76
CA LYS A 215 -27.84 88.56 16.42
C LYS A 215 -28.02 89.70 15.40
N PRO A 216 -28.58 90.84 15.84
CA PRO A 216 -29.98 91.23 15.69
C PRO A 216 -30.20 92.30 14.60
#